data_AF-A0A3M6TXE3-F1
#
_entry.id   AF-A0A3M6TXE3-F1
#
_cell.length_a   1.000
_cell.length_b   1.000
_cell.length_c   1.000
_cell.angle_alpha   90.00
_cell.angle_beta   90.00
_cell.angle_gamma   90.00
#
_symmetry.space_group_name_H-M   'P 1'
#
loop_
_entity.id
_entity.type
_entity.pdbx_description
1 polymer ?
#
loop_
_entity_poly.entity_id
_entity_poly.type
_entity_poly.pdbx_seq_one_letter_code
_entity_poly.pdbx_strand_id
1 'polypeptide(L)'
;MERMDSIDHSCSLICNLIDQEKSRGIPMDRIVIGGFGMGGNLAMHIGFRKEREVNKDKKFPALFMWNGRREKNWLRWAAHTAECFMDLKIQTDFQVNYAMQGHEIISDEIIYLRKWVERIVPNLDRNVNDQ
;
A
#
# COMPACT_ATOMS: atom_id res chain seq x y z
N MET A 1 -13.89 16.72 5.31
CA MET A 1 -13.38 16.30 4.00
C MET A 1 -11.99 16.88 3.85
N GLU A 2 -10.98 16.05 3.53
CA GLU A 2 -9.61 16.55 3.33
C GLU A 2 -9.54 17.45 2.10
N ARG A 3 -8.62 18.43 2.12
CA ARG A 3 -8.43 19.36 1.01
C ARG A 3 -7.49 18.75 -0.03
N MET A 4 -7.92 18.77 -1.30
CA MET A 4 -7.15 18.18 -2.39
C MET A 4 -5.74 18.79 -2.52
N ASP A 5 -5.62 20.11 -2.37
CA ASP A 5 -4.32 20.81 -2.41
C ASP A 5 -3.33 20.24 -1.38
N SER A 6 -3.82 19.88 -0.19
CA SER A 6 -2.99 19.32 0.88
C SER A 6 -2.56 17.88 0.58
N ILE A 7 -3.46 17.09 -0.01
CA ILE A 7 -3.14 15.72 -0.44
C ILE A 7 -2.11 15.77 -1.57
N ASP A 8 -2.29 16.67 -2.54
CA ASP A 8 -1.38 16.83 -3.67
C ASP A 8 0.00 17.33 -3.24
N HIS A 9 0.06 18.27 -2.29
CA HIS A 9 1.32 18.69 -1.69
C HIS A 9 2.02 17.52 -0.96
N SER A 10 1.27 16.73 -0.19
CA SER A 10 1.86 15.57 0.50
C SER A 10 2.33 14.50 -0.48
N CYS A 11 1.58 14.27 -1.56
CA CYS A 11 1.98 13.36 -2.63
C CYS A 11 3.27 13.84 -3.32
N SER A 12 3.41 15.14 -3.59
CA SER A 12 4.61 15.65 -4.27
C SER A 12 5.87 15.47 -3.42
N LEU A 13 5.77 15.64 -2.10
CA LEU A 13 6.88 15.38 -1.18
C LEU A 13 7.32 13.90 -1.21
N ILE A 14 6.36 12.97 -1.28
CA ILE A 14 6.68 11.54 -1.35
C ILE A 14 7.20 11.16 -2.74
N CYS A 15 6.65 11.72 -3.82
CA CYS A 15 7.20 11.54 -5.17
C CYS A 15 8.67 11.98 -5.26
N ASN A 16 9.03 13.11 -4.62
CA ASN A 16 10.41 13.56 -4.55
C ASN A 16 11.31 12.54 -3.81
N LEU A 17 10.82 11.91 -2.75
CA LEU A 17 11.55 10.86 -2.04
C LEU A 17 11.74 9.62 -2.92
N ILE A 18 10.70 9.21 -3.66
CA ILE A 18 10.79 8.10 -4.62
C ILE A 18 11.83 8.39 -5.70
N ASP A 19 11.84 9.62 -6.24
CA ASP A 19 12.82 10.02 -7.25
C ASP A 19 14.26 10.05 -6.70
N GLN A 20 14.45 10.39 -5.43
CA GLN A 20 15.74 10.25 -4.76
C GLN A 20 16.19 8.79 -4.67
N GLU A 21 15.32 7.87 -4.25
CA GLU A 21 15.66 6.44 -4.22
C GLU A 21 15.95 5.88 -5.62
N LYS A 22 15.21 6.33 -6.64
CA LYS A 22 15.51 6.00 -8.04
C LYS A 22 16.88 6.51 -8.48
N SER A 23 17.25 7.73 -8.11
CA SER A 23 18.58 8.29 -8.42
C SER A 23 19.73 7.53 -7.74
N ARG A 24 19.43 6.82 -6.64
CA ARG A 24 20.36 5.92 -5.95
C ARG A 24 20.42 4.51 -6.57
N GLY A 25 19.67 4.29 -7.66
CA GLY A 25 19.65 3.03 -8.41
C GLY A 25 18.61 2.02 -7.94
N ILE A 26 17.65 2.40 -7.07
CA ILE A 26 16.54 1.52 -6.69
C ILE A 26 15.44 1.63 -7.75
N PRO A 27 15.18 0.59 -8.56
CA PRO A 27 14.16 0.65 -9.59
C PRO A 27 12.76 0.63 -8.98
N MET A 28 11.78 1.16 -9.72
CA MET A 28 10.43 1.39 -9.21
C MET A 28 9.70 0.10 -8.77
N ASP A 29 9.98 -1.02 -9.43
CA ASP A 29 9.46 -2.35 -9.09
C ASP A 29 10.06 -2.95 -7.80
N ARG A 30 11.01 -2.24 -7.17
CA ARG A 30 11.60 -2.57 -5.86
C ARG A 30 11.13 -1.65 -4.73
N ILE A 31 10.24 -0.69 -5.02
CA ILE A 31 9.75 0.29 -4.04
C ILE A 31 8.31 -0.07 -3.65
N VAL A 32 8.09 -0.28 -2.35
CA VAL A 32 6.76 -0.44 -1.76
C VAL A 32 6.43 0.81 -0.97
N ILE A 33 5.25 1.38 -1.22
CA ILE A 33 4.72 2.53 -0.47
C ILE A 33 3.55 2.03 0.37
N GLY A 34 3.55 2.39 1.65
CA GLY A 34 2.49 2.02 2.58
C GLY A 34 2.41 2.99 3.74
N GLY A 35 1.43 2.77 4.61
CA GLY A 35 1.28 3.58 5.82
C GLY A 35 0.12 3.10 6.69
N PHE A 36 0.11 3.61 7.92
CA PHE A 36 -0.93 3.35 8.91
C PHE A 36 -1.84 4.57 9.06
N GLY A 37 -3.14 4.35 9.29
CA GLY A 37 -4.13 5.44 9.38
C GLY A 37 -4.12 6.33 8.13
N MET A 38 -3.91 7.64 8.31
CA MET A 38 -3.84 8.60 7.19
C MET A 38 -2.71 8.29 6.20
N GLY A 39 -1.61 7.68 6.65
CA GLY A 39 -0.51 7.30 5.76
C GLY A 39 -0.92 6.26 4.72
N GLY A 40 -1.85 5.37 5.06
CA GLY A 40 -2.39 4.38 4.12
C GLY A 40 -3.20 5.03 3.00
N ASN A 41 -4.04 6.01 3.34
CA ASN A 41 -4.79 6.79 2.35
C ASN A 41 -3.84 7.55 1.41
N LEU A 42 -2.78 8.17 1.96
CA LEU A 42 -1.79 8.89 1.16
C LEU A 42 -1.02 7.96 0.22
N ALA A 43 -0.63 6.76 0.70
CA ALA A 43 0.00 5.73 -0.14
C ALA A 43 -0.90 5.34 -1.33
N MET A 44 -2.21 5.19 -1.11
CA MET A 44 -3.16 4.89 -2.17
C MET A 44 -3.25 6.05 -3.20
N HIS A 45 -3.28 7.30 -2.74
CA HIS A 45 -3.27 8.46 -3.65
C HIS A 45 -2.01 8.53 -4.53
N ILE A 46 -0.88 8.05 -4.06
CA ILE A 46 0.35 8.00 -4.85
C ILE A 46 0.26 6.86 -5.88
N GLY A 47 0.06 5.62 -5.42
CA GLY A 47 0.13 4.43 -6.27
C GLY A 47 -1.00 4.30 -7.31
N PHE A 48 -2.21 4.79 -7.00
CA PHE A 48 -3.38 4.60 -7.88
C PHE A 48 -3.79 5.85 -8.65
N ARG A 49 -3.31 7.04 -8.25
CA ARG A 49 -3.65 8.31 -8.91
C ARG A 49 -2.43 9.01 -9.50
N LYS A 50 -1.46 9.44 -8.69
CA LYS A 50 -0.35 10.28 -9.17
C LYS A 50 0.53 9.57 -10.21
N GLU A 51 0.82 8.29 -10.01
CA GLU A 51 1.61 7.56 -11.00
C GLU A 51 0.91 7.41 -12.37
N ARG A 52 -0.43 7.37 -12.37
CA ARG A 52 -1.23 7.27 -13.60
C ARG A 52 -1.51 8.61 -14.27
N GLU A 53 -1.47 9.71 -13.53
CA GLU A 53 -1.44 11.05 -14.12
C GLU A 53 -0.20 11.21 -15.03
N VAL A 54 0.92 10.60 -14.64
CA VAL A 54 2.17 10.60 -15.43
C VAL A 54 2.18 9.54 -16.52
N ASN A 55 1.69 8.33 -16.23
CA ASN A 55 1.63 7.23 -17.21
C ASN A 55 0.30 6.47 -17.14
N LYS A 56 -0.61 6.76 -18.08
CA LYS A 56 -1.94 6.17 -18.13
C LYS A 56 -1.93 4.65 -18.41
N ASP A 57 -0.91 4.14 -19.08
CA ASP A 57 -0.79 2.71 -19.41
C ASP A 57 -0.14 1.90 -18.30
N LYS A 58 0.32 2.56 -17.23
CA LYS A 58 0.90 1.89 -16.07
C LYS A 58 -0.17 1.00 -15.42
N LYS A 59 0.17 -0.29 -15.31
CA LYS A 59 -0.63 -1.27 -14.56
C LYS A 59 -0.73 -0.82 -13.11
N PHE A 60 -1.89 -1.08 -12.50
CA PHE A 60 -2.08 -0.81 -11.08
C PHE A 60 -1.16 -1.70 -10.23
N PRO A 61 -0.56 -1.16 -9.15
CA PRO A 61 0.20 -1.97 -8.20
C PRO A 61 -0.73 -2.90 -7.42
N ALA A 62 -0.17 -4.01 -6.92
CA ALA A 62 -0.87 -4.83 -5.95
C ALA A 62 -1.09 -4.06 -4.64
N LEU A 63 -2.18 -4.37 -3.93
CA LEU A 63 -2.60 -3.70 -2.72
C LEU A 63 -2.70 -4.68 -1.56
N PHE A 64 -2.08 -4.36 -0.43
CA PHE A 64 -2.33 -5.03 0.85
C PHE A 64 -3.06 -4.09 1.78
N MET A 65 -4.14 -4.58 2.39
CA MET A 65 -4.93 -3.83 3.36
C MET A 65 -5.17 -4.71 4.59
N TRP A 66 -4.96 -4.13 5.77
CA TRP A 66 -5.25 -4.77 7.05
C TRP A 66 -6.17 -3.87 7.87
N ASN A 67 -7.19 -4.45 8.52
CA ASN A 67 -8.02 -3.68 9.45
C ASN A 67 -8.48 -4.53 10.64
N GLY A 68 -8.49 -3.93 11.83
CA GLY A 68 -9.11 -4.51 13.01
C GLY A 68 -10.65 -4.47 12.94
N ARG A 69 -11.33 -5.24 13.80
CA ARG A 69 -12.82 -5.26 13.83
C ARG A 69 -13.45 -4.45 14.96
N ARG A 70 -12.66 -3.88 15.88
CA ARG A 70 -13.20 -3.16 17.06
C ARG A 70 -14.06 -1.97 16.65
N GLU A 71 -13.53 -1.15 15.74
CA GLU A 71 -14.23 0.02 15.19
C GLU A 71 -15.02 -0.35 13.94
N LYS A 72 -16.31 -0.67 14.11
CA LYS A 72 -17.17 -1.18 13.03
C LYS A 72 -17.25 -0.26 11.81
N ASN A 73 -17.32 1.06 12.02
CA ASN A 73 -17.43 2.02 10.92
C ASN A 73 -16.15 2.04 10.08
N TRP A 74 -14.98 1.97 10.71
CA TRP A 74 -13.71 1.92 10.00
C TRP A 74 -13.52 0.62 9.24
N LEU A 75 -13.95 -0.51 9.83
CA LEU A 75 -13.96 -1.77 9.11
C LEU A 75 -14.86 -1.70 7.87
N ARG A 76 -16.05 -1.09 7.97
CA ARG A 76 -16.96 -0.92 6.83
C ARG A 76 -16.33 -0.04 5.75
N TRP A 77 -15.67 1.05 6.11
CA TRP A 77 -14.97 1.91 5.15
C TRP A 77 -13.79 1.19 4.49
N ALA A 78 -12.97 0.48 5.26
CA ALA A 78 -11.86 -0.31 4.72
C ALA A 78 -12.34 -1.41 3.77
N ALA A 79 -13.40 -2.14 4.15
CA ALA A 79 -13.99 -3.18 3.31
C ALA A 79 -14.57 -2.61 2.01
N HIS A 80 -15.27 -1.48 2.08
CA HIS A 80 -15.81 -0.82 0.90
C HIS A 80 -14.69 -0.31 -0.03
N THR A 81 -13.63 0.28 0.52
CA THR A 81 -12.45 0.68 -0.24
C THR A 81 -11.80 -0.52 -0.95
N ALA A 82 -11.64 -1.64 -0.26
CA ALA A 82 -11.10 -2.87 -0.84
C ALA A 82 -11.97 -3.39 -1.99
N GLU A 83 -13.30 -3.40 -1.82
CA GLU A 83 -14.27 -3.77 -2.85
C GLU A 83 -14.14 -2.89 -4.09
N CYS A 84 -14.06 -1.56 -3.93
CA CYS A 84 -13.86 -0.64 -5.05
C CYS A 84 -12.57 -0.94 -5.84
N PHE A 85 -11.47 -1.27 -5.16
CA PHE A 85 -10.23 -1.65 -5.84
C PHE A 85 -10.34 -3.01 -6.57
N MET A 86 -11.03 -3.98 -5.97
CA MET A 86 -11.28 -5.29 -6.59
C MET A 86 -12.16 -5.17 -7.84
N ASP A 87 -13.15 -4.27 -7.84
CA ASP A 87 -14.00 -3.99 -9.00
C ASP A 87 -13.19 -3.40 -10.17
N LEU A 88 -12.17 -2.61 -9.86
CA LEU A 88 -11.17 -2.12 -10.83
C LEU A 88 -10.14 -3.17 -11.25
N LYS A 89 -10.32 -4.44 -10.84
CA LYS A 89 -9.44 -5.58 -11.14
C LYS A 89 -8.02 -5.43 -10.59
N ILE A 90 -7.86 -4.67 -9.52
CA ILE A 90 -6.59 -4.54 -8.80
C ILE A 90 -6.42 -5.77 -7.91
N GLN A 91 -5.21 -6.34 -7.91
CA GLN A 91 -4.87 -7.43 -7.00
C GLN A 91 -4.85 -6.89 -5.57
N THR A 92 -5.91 -7.17 -4.80
CA THR A 92 -6.09 -6.66 -3.44
C THR A 92 -6.12 -7.81 -2.44
N ASP A 93 -5.14 -7.85 -1.56
CA ASP A 93 -5.08 -8.72 -0.38
C ASP A 93 -5.67 -7.96 0.82
N PHE A 94 -6.97 -8.11 1.08
CA PHE A 94 -7.62 -7.52 2.26
C PHE A 94 -7.75 -8.53 3.39
N GLN A 95 -7.17 -8.22 4.55
CA GLN A 95 -7.18 -9.05 5.75
C GLN A 95 -7.88 -8.32 6.90
N VAL A 96 -8.68 -9.07 7.66
CA VAL A 96 -9.40 -8.55 8.83
C VAL A 96 -8.99 -9.35 10.06
N ASN A 97 -8.53 -8.65 11.10
CA ASN A 97 -8.28 -9.29 12.37
C ASN A 97 -9.57 -9.42 13.19
N TYR A 98 -9.94 -10.66 13.51
CA TYR A 98 -11.10 -10.98 14.33
C TYR A 98 -10.80 -11.01 15.84
N ALA A 99 -9.59 -10.72 16.31
CA ALA A 99 -9.25 -10.64 17.73
C ALA A 99 -9.56 -9.27 18.38
N MET A 100 -10.59 -8.54 17.91
CA MET A 100 -10.99 -7.22 18.45
C MET A 100 -9.87 -6.15 18.43
N GLN A 101 -8.92 -6.24 17.50
CA GLN A 101 -7.90 -5.21 17.28
C GLN A 101 -8.55 -3.84 17.03
N GLY A 102 -8.00 -2.82 17.70
CA GLY A 102 -8.38 -1.42 17.58
C GLY A 102 -7.63 -0.65 16.51
N HIS A 103 -7.38 0.64 16.78
CA HIS A 103 -6.49 1.49 15.98
C HIS A 103 -5.03 1.32 16.40
N GLU A 104 -4.48 0.15 16.13
CA GLU A 104 -3.13 -0.20 16.53
C GLU A 104 -2.56 -1.21 15.53
N ILE A 105 -1.25 -1.42 15.59
CA ILE A 105 -0.55 -2.45 14.82
C ILE A 105 -0.28 -3.63 15.75
N ILE A 106 -0.53 -4.85 15.28
CA ILE A 106 -0.23 -6.07 16.04
C ILE A 106 0.81 -6.94 15.34
N SER A 107 1.35 -7.92 16.06
CA SER A 107 2.38 -8.83 15.52
C SER A 107 1.91 -9.60 14.28
N ASP A 108 0.68 -10.11 14.27
CA ASP A 108 0.16 -10.86 13.12
C ASP A 108 0.10 -9.99 11.87
N GLU A 109 -0.37 -8.75 11.99
CA GLU A 109 -0.41 -7.78 10.90
C GLU A 109 0.97 -7.60 10.25
N ILE A 110 2.02 -7.43 11.07
CA ILE A 110 3.40 -7.31 10.58
C ILE A 110 3.89 -8.60 9.92
N ILE A 111 3.54 -9.77 10.46
CA ILE A 111 3.92 -11.07 9.88
C ILE A 111 3.29 -11.24 8.50
N TYR A 112 2.00 -10.93 8.34
CA TYR A 112 1.30 -11.02 7.06
C TYR A 112 1.81 -9.97 6.06
N LEU A 113 2.03 -8.73 6.51
CA LEU A 113 2.62 -7.68 5.68
C LEU A 113 4.00 -8.10 5.16
N ARG A 114 4.87 -8.64 6.03
CA ARG A 114 6.19 -9.14 5.62
C ARG A 114 6.07 -10.21 4.54
N LYS A 115 5.22 -11.23 4.75
CA LYS A 115 5.01 -12.31 3.77
C LYS A 115 4.51 -11.76 2.43
N TRP A 116 3.64 -10.75 2.47
CA TRP A 116 3.14 -10.09 1.27
C TRP A 116 4.26 -9.34 0.53
N VAL A 117 5.07 -8.55 1.25
CA VAL A 117 6.21 -7.82 0.67
C VAL A 117 7.24 -8.78 0.06
N GLU A 118 7.61 -9.85 0.76
CA GLU A 118 8.55 -10.86 0.27
C GLU A 118 8.07 -11.55 -1.03
N ARG A 119 6.74 -11.62 -1.24
CA ARG A 119 6.13 -12.15 -2.47
C ARG A 119 6.16 -11.16 -3.63
N ILE A 120 5.89 -9.88 -3.38
CA ILE A 120 5.78 -8.87 -4.45
C ILE A 120 7.13 -8.24 -4.82
N VAL A 121 8.09 -8.25 -3.89
CA VAL A 121 9.47 -7.78 -4.10
C VAL A 121 10.43 -8.91 -3.67
N PRO A 122 10.60 -9.94 -4.51
CA PRO A 122 11.42 -11.09 -4.16
C PRO A 122 12.89 -10.72 -4.05
N ASN A 123 13.57 -11.26 -3.03
CA ASN A 123 15.01 -11.06 -2.86
C ASN A 123 15.78 -11.74 -4.00
N LEU A 124 16.67 -11.00 -4.68
CA LEU A 124 17.47 -11.52 -5.79
C LEU A 124 18.50 -12.56 -5.31
N ASP A 125 18.98 -12.44 -4.07
CA ASP A 125 20.08 -13.26 -3.55
C ASP A 125 19.63 -14.63 -3.02
N ARG A 126 18.32 -14.82 -2.76
CA ARG A 126 17.81 -16.10 -2.24
C ARG A 126 17.79 -17.23 -3.26
N ASN A 127 17.83 -16.93 -4.56
CA ASN A 127 17.84 -17.95 -5.62
C ASN A 127 19.19 -18.65 -5.79
N VAL A 128 20.25 -18.24 -5.07
CA VAL A 128 21.60 -18.80 -5.21
C VAL A 128 21.90 -19.91 -4.19
N ASN A 129 21.13 -20.02 -3.10
CA ASN A 129 21.47 -20.92 -1.98
C ASN A 129 20.45 -22.07 -1.75
N ASP A 130 19.43 -22.20 -2.59
CA ASP A 130 18.45 -23.30 -2.54
C ASP A 130 18.55 -24.26 -3.76
N GLN A 131 19.72 -24.36 -4.39
CA GLN A 131 20.07 -25.40 -5.37
C GLN A 131 21.21 -26.30 -4.88
#